data_AF-W1DRE9-F1
#
_entry.id   AF-W1DRE9-F1
#
_cell.length_a   1.000
_cell.length_b   1.000
_cell.length_c   1.000
_cell.angle_alpha   90.00
_cell.angle_beta   90.00
_cell.angle_gamma   90.00
#
_symmetry.space_group_name_H-M   'P 1'
#
loop_
_entity.id
_entity.type
_entity.pdbx_description
1 polymer ?
#
loop_
_entity_poly.entity_id
_entity_poly.type
_entity_poly.pdbx_seq_one_letter_code
_entity_poly.pdbx_strand_id
1 'polypeptide(L)' 'MSIVVPCHRVIGRNGTMTGYAGGVQRKEWLLRHEGYLLL' A
#
# COMPACT_ATOMS: atom_id res chain seq x y z
N MET A 1 -10.55 4.26 -8.09
CA MET A 1 -9.38 3.94 -8.94
C MET A 1 -8.20 3.33 -8.17
N SER A 2 -8.20 3.29 -6.84
CA SER A 2 -7.01 2.97 -6.01
C SER A 2 -6.46 1.52 -6.09
N ILE A 3 -7.15 0.64 -6.82
CA ILE A 3 -6.72 -0.73 -7.12
C ILE A 3 -6.19 -0.78 -8.57
N VAL A 4 -7.01 -0.33 -9.54
CA VAL A 4 -6.63 -0.29 -10.97
C VAL A 4 -5.41 0.59 -11.20
N VAL A 5 -5.39 1.80 -10.63
CA VAL A 5 -4.18 2.59 -10.45
C VAL A 5 -3.59 2.16 -9.12
N PRO A 6 -2.42 1.51 -9.09
CA PRO A 6 -1.89 0.86 -7.90
C PRO A 6 -1.23 1.87 -6.95
N CYS A 7 -1.95 2.92 -6.54
CA CYS A 7 -1.45 3.94 -5.63
C CYS A 7 -1.12 3.38 -4.24
N HIS A 8 -1.66 2.20 -3.89
CA HIS A 8 -1.26 1.47 -2.70
C HIS A 8 0.18 0.94 -2.75
N ARG A 9 0.83 0.89 -3.93
CA ARG A 9 2.24 0.52 -4.10
C ARG A 9 3.24 1.66 -3.93
N VAL A 10 2.78 2.91 -3.83
CA VAL A 10 3.65 4.07 -3.62
C VAL A 10 3.99 4.21 -2.14
N ILE A 11 5.25 4.04 -1.75
CA ILE A 11 5.71 4.11 -0.35
C ILE A 11 6.50 5.40 -0.11
N GLY A 12 6.41 5.97 1.10
CA GLY A 12 7.24 7.11 1.48
C GLY A 12 8.72 6.76 1.37
N ARG A 13 9.57 7.73 1.01
CA ARG A 13 11.02 7.53 0.80
C ARG A 13 11.73 6.89 2.01
N ASN A 14 11.23 7.14 3.21
CA ASN A 14 11.73 6.58 4.47
C ASN A 14 11.09 5.23 4.86
N GLY A 15 10.39 4.57 3.93
CA GLY A 15 9.67 3.33 4.19
C GLY A 15 8.32 3.52 4.90
N THR A 16 7.87 4.76 5.14
CA THR A 16 6.60 4.97 5.85
C THR A 16 5.39 4.61 5.00
N MET A 17 4.50 3.83 5.61
CA MET A 17 3.17 3.53 5.10
C MET A 17 2.24 4.72 5.34
N THR A 18 2.25 5.66 4.39
CA THR A 18 1.40 6.86 4.41
C THR A 18 0.63 7.00 3.11
N GLY A 19 -0.36 7.88 3.07
CA GLY A 19 -1.09 8.24 1.86
C GLY A 19 -1.87 7.09 1.24
N TYR A 20 -3.16 7.01 1.54
CA TYR A 20 -4.11 6.16 0.83
C TYR A 20 -5.54 6.57 1.16
N ALA A 21 -6.36 6.83 0.14
CA ALA A 21 -7.77 7.19 0.35
C ALA A 21 -8.56 6.09 1.09
N GLY A 22 -8.17 4.82 0.94
CA GLY A 22 -8.80 3.69 1.61
C GLY A 22 -8.27 3.38 3.02
N GLY A 23 -7.39 4.23 3.57
CA GLY A 23 -6.74 4.03 4.87
C GLY A 23 -5.50 3.15 4.82
N VAL A 24 -4.50 3.46 5.65
CA VAL A 24 -3.19 2.78 5.66
C VAL A 24 -3.31 1.28 5.90
N GLN A 25 -4.24 0.84 6.74
CA GLN A 25 -4.48 -0.59 7.01
C GLN A 25 -4.85 -1.36 5.74
N ARG A 26 -5.71 -0.80 4.89
CA ARG A 26 -6.10 -1.43 3.62
C ARG A 26 -4.95 -1.44 2.62
N LYS A 27 -4.12 -0.38 2.63
CA LYS A 27 -2.89 -0.31 1.82
C LYS A 27 -1.93 -1.43 2.18
N GLU A 28 -1.69 -1.63 3.48
CA GLU A 28 -0.83 -2.71 3.98
C GLU A 28 -1.39 -4.09 3.64
N TRP A 29 -2.70 -4.30 3.82
CA TRP A 29 -3.35 -5.56 3.45
C TRP A 29 -3.18 -5.88 1.96
N LEU A 30 -3.38 -4.89 1.07
CA LEU A 30 -3.21 -5.07 -0.37
C LEU A 30 -1.77 -5.48 -0.72
N LEU A 31 -0.78 -4.80 -0.13
CA LEU A 31 0.63 -5.14 -0.36
C LEU A 31 0.99 -6.54 0.15
N ARG A 32 0.44 -6.97 1.30
CA ARG A 32 0.60 -8.33 1.82
C ARG A 32 -0.07 -9.35 0.88
N HIS A 33 -1.28 -9.07 0.42
CA HIS A 33 -2.03 -9.92 -0.50
C HIS A 33 -1.32 -10.07 -1.86
N GLU A 34 -0.58 -9.04 -2.29
CA GLU A 34 0.24 -9.06 -3.51
C GLU A 34 1.64 -9.66 -3.30
N GLY A 35 2.02 -10.01 -2.07
CA GLY A 35 3.32 -10.61 -1.75
C GLY A 35 4.48 -9.63 -1.54
N TYR A 36 4.23 -8.32 -1.46
CA TYR A 36 5.27 -7.29 -1.26
C TYR A 36 5.72 -7.13 0.19
N LEU A 37 4.95 -7.65 1.15
CA LEU A 37 5.19 -7.51 2.60
C LEU A 37 5.36 -8.89 3.26
N LEU A 38 6.24 -9.70 2.67
CA LEU A 38 6.73 -10.93 3.27
C LEU A 38 7.92 -10.58 4.19
N LEU A 39 7.66 -10.66 5.50
CA LEU A 39 8.70 -10.98 6.47
C LEU A 39 9.10 -12.45 6.30
#